data_AF-A0A2H6BL64-F1
#
_entry.id   AF-A0A2H6BL64-F1
#
_cell.length_a   1.000
_cell.length_b   1.000
_cell.length_c   1.000
_cell.angle_alpha   90.00
_cell.angle_beta   90.00
_cell.angle_gamma   90.00
#
_symmetry.space_group_name_H-M   'P 1'
#
loop_
_entity.id
_entity.type
_entity.pdbx_description
1 polymer ?
#
loop_
_entity_poly.entity_id
_entity_poly.type
_entity_poly.pdbx_seq_one_letter_code
_entity_poly.pdbx_strand_id
1 'polypeptide(L)' 'MSYTVFDPSSSGHEVVVPTAPDALALARRLATEGAGEPIITGGEGWVFTIDEFEDLVRS' A
#
# COMPACT_ATOMS: atom_id res chain seq x y z
N MET A 1 -6.11 12.61 2.03
CA MET A 1 -5.49 11.75 3.07
C MET A 1 -4.34 11.02 2.39
N SER A 2 -3.13 11.05 2.95
CA SER A 2 -1.98 10.35 2.37
C SER A 2 -1.87 8.93 2.92
N TYR A 3 -1.29 8.04 2.12
CA TYR A 3 -1.02 6.65 2.47
C TYR A 3 0.46 6.36 2.28
N THR A 4 0.98 5.39 3.01
CA THR A 4 2.35 4.90 2.85
C THR A 4 2.29 3.44 2.45
N VAL A 5 2.99 3.08 1.37
CA VAL A 5 3.13 1.68 0.94
C VAL A 5 4.52 1.20 1.32
N PHE A 6 4.59 0.11 2.05
CA PHE A 6 5.81 -0.55 2.49
C PHE A 6 6.11 -1.74 1.58
N ASP A 7 7.25 -1.72 0.92
CA ASP A 7 7.80 -2.87 0.20
C ASP A 7 8.65 -3.71 1.19
N PRO A 8 8.21 -4.92 1.59
CA PRO A 8 8.98 -5.78 2.49
C PRO A 8 10.20 -6.42 1.82
N SER A 9 10.27 -6.44 0.48
CA SER A 9 11.34 -7.08 -0.27
C SER A 9 12.53 -6.17 -0.55
N SER A 10 12.30 -4.85 -0.63
CA SER A 10 13.38 -3.86 -0.51
C SER A 10 13.52 -3.48 0.95
N SER A 11 14.66 -3.74 1.58
CA SER A 11 14.91 -3.38 2.99
C SER A 11 14.58 -1.91 3.29
N GLY A 12 13.35 -1.63 3.75
CA GLY A 12 12.90 -0.32 4.21
C GLY A 12 12.44 0.68 3.15
N HIS A 13 11.97 0.26 1.97
CA HIS A 13 11.39 1.21 1.02
C HIS A 13 9.92 1.53 1.36
N GLU A 14 9.73 2.72 1.91
CA GLU A 14 8.42 3.32 2.16
C GLU A 14 8.14 4.38 1.10
N VAL A 15 6.95 4.32 0.49
CA VAL A 15 6.53 5.31 -0.50
C VAL A 15 5.26 5.99 -0.01
N VAL A 16 5.36 7.29 0.24
CA VAL A 16 4.20 8.13 0.58
C VAL A 16 3.50 8.55 -0.70
N VAL A 17 2.20 8.29 -0.76
CA VAL A 17 1.34 8.52 -1.91
C VAL A 17 0.14 9.37 -1.49
N PRO A 18 -0.21 10.40 -2.28
CA PRO A 18 -1.19 11.40 -1.87
C PRO A 18 -2.65 10.92 -2.00
N THR A 19 -2.89 9.85 -2.74
CA THR A 19 -4.25 9.33 -3.00
C THR A 19 -4.34 7.83 -2.75
N ALA A 20 -5.51 7.36 -2.36
CA ALA A 20 -5.77 5.93 -2.15
C ALA A 20 -5.66 5.12 -3.47
N PRO A 21 -6.16 5.58 -4.63
CA PRO A 21 -5.98 4.86 -5.89
C PRO A 21 -4.51 4.65 -6.28
N ASP A 22 -3.65 5.67 -6.09
CA ASP A 22 -2.22 5.56 -6.39
C ASP A 22 -1.51 4.58 -5.45
N ALA A 23 -1.90 4.58 -4.18
CA ALA A 23 -1.39 3.62 -3.19
C ALA A 23 -1.74 2.18 -3.55
N LEU A 24 -2.99 1.94 -3.96
CA LEU A 24 -3.44 0.62 -4.41
C LEU A 24 -2.70 0.17 -5.68
N ALA A 25 -2.51 1.07 -6.64
CA ALA A 25 -1.77 0.78 -7.86
C ALA A 25 -0.31 0.38 -7.58
N LEU A 26 0.35 1.10 -6.67
CA LEU A 26 1.72 0.80 -6.25
C LEU A 26 1.80 -0.54 -5.51
N ALA A 27 0.90 -0.79 -4.56
CA ALA A 27 0.87 -2.04 -3.80
C ALA A 27 0.62 -3.26 -4.71
N ARG A 28 -0.32 -3.16 -5.65
CA ARG A 28 -0.56 -4.22 -6.65
C ARG A 28 0.67 -4.49 -7.52
N ARG A 29 1.41 -3.44 -7.89
CA ARG A 29 2.64 -3.58 -8.67
C ARG A 29 3.68 -4.38 -7.89
N LEU A 30 3.93 -4.00 -6.63
CA LEU A 30 4.89 -4.67 -5.76
C LEU A 30 4.52 -6.16 -5.56
N ALA A 31 3.25 -6.46 -5.29
CA ALA A 31 2.77 -7.84 -5.17
C ALA A 31 2.96 -8.67 -6.45
N THR A 32 2.84 -8.03 -7.62
CA THR A 32 3.06 -8.70 -8.92
C THR A 32 4.54 -8.93 -9.21
N GLU A 33 5.43 -8.05 -8.72
CA GLU A 33 6.89 -8.16 -8.89
C GLU A 33 7.52 -9.25 -8.00
N GLY A 34 6.71 -10.02 -7.26
CA GLY A 34 7.17 -11.11 -6.39
C GLY A 34 7.75 -10.62 -5.07
N ALA A 35 7.54 -9.34 -4.75
CA ALA A 35 7.77 -8.84 -3.41
C ALA A 35 6.78 -9.52 -2.44
N GLY A 36 7.18 -9.71 -1.18
CA GLY A 36 6.24 -10.13 -0.14
C GLY A 36 5.03 -9.19 -0.07
N GLU A 37 3.94 -9.62 0.55
CA GLU A 37 2.69 -8.84 0.58
C GLU A 37 2.94 -7.42 1.11
N PRO A 38 2.77 -6.36 0.29
CA PRO A 38 3.06 -5.01 0.69
C PRO A 38 2.04 -4.51 1.70
N ILE A 39 2.53 -3.76 2.67
CA ILE A 39 1.73 -3.23 3.77
C ILE A 39 1.37 -1.79 3.44
N ILE A 40 0.10 -1.41 3.62
CA ILE A 40 -0.37 -0.05 3.34
C ILE A 40 -0.77 0.58 4.66
N THR A 41 -0.28 1.77 4.96
CA THR A 41 -0.65 2.48 6.18
C THR A 41 -1.36 3.81 5.88
N GLY A 42 -2.45 4.08 6.59
CA GLY A 42 -3.11 5.38 6.59
C GLY A 42 -2.53 6.34 7.63
N GLY A 43 -2.71 7.65 7.42
CA GLY A 43 -2.15 8.71 8.29
C GLY A 43 -2.54 8.66 9.78
N GLU A 44 -3.51 7.83 10.17
CA GLU A 44 -3.93 7.63 11.56
C GLU A 44 -3.36 6.33 12.18
N GLY A 45 -2.36 5.70 11.55
CA GLY A 45 -1.75 4.46 12.03
C GLY A 45 -2.56 3.20 11.69
N TRP A 46 -3.54 3.32 10.80
CA TRP A 46 -4.27 2.19 10.27
C TRP A 46 -3.36 1.40 9.35
N VAL A 47 -3.41 0.08 9.45
CA VAL A 47 -2.65 -0.84 8.61
C VAL A 47 -3.66 -1.64 7.80
N PHE A 48 -3.45 -1.72 6.50
CA PHE A 48 -4.29 -2.43 5.56
C PHE A 48 -3.45 -3.43 4.78
N THR A 49 -4.00 -4.62 4.58
CA THR A 49 -3.62 -5.51 3.48
C THR A 49 -4.06 -4.91 2.14
N ILE A 50 -3.54 -5.43 1.02
CA ILE A 50 -3.98 -4.99 -0.31
C ILE A 50 -5.49 -5.17 -0.47
N ASP A 51 -6.05 -6.31 -0.03
CA ASP A 51 -7.46 -6.64 -0.21
C ASP A 51 -8.37 -5.70 0.61
N GLU A 52 -8.03 -5.43 1.88
CA GLU A 52 -8.77 -4.46 2.70
C GLU A 52 -8.71 -3.05 2.11
N PHE A 53 -7.55 -2.68 1.58
CA PHE A 53 -7.36 -1.39 0.96
C PHE A 53 -8.09 -1.25 -0.37
N GLU A 54 -8.19 -2.34 -1.14
CA GLU A 54 -8.97 -2.40 -2.37
C GLU A 54 -10.47 -2.24 -2.10
N ASP A 55 -10.99 -2.85 -1.04
CA ASP A 55 -12.38 -2.65 -0.61
C ASP A 55 -12.63 -1.19 -0.21
N LEU A 56 -11.72 -0.59 0.56
CA LEU A 56 -11.78 0.81 0.95
C LEU A 56 -11.78 1.77 -0.25
N VAL A 57 -10.97 1.50 -1.28
CA VAL A 57 -10.90 2.34 -2.49
C VAL A 57 -12.15 2.19 -3.38
N ARG A 58 -12.85 1.05 -3.30
CA ARG A 58 -14.07 0.77 -4.07
C ARG A 58 -15.36 1.27 -3.41
N SER A 59 -15.35 1.51 -2.10
CA SER A 59 -16.48 2.06 -1.34
C SER A 59 -16.70 3.55 -1.58
#